data_AF-A0A2T2R844-F1
#
_entry.id   AF-A0A2T2R844-F1
#
_cell.length_a   1.000
_cell.length_b   1.000
_cell.length_c   1.000
_cell.angle_alpha   90.00
_cell.angle_beta   90.00
_cell.angle_gamma   90.00
#
_symmetry.space_group_name_H-M   'P 1'
#
loop_
_entity.id
_entity.type
_entity.pdbx_description
1 polymer ?
#
loop_
_entity_poly.entity_id
_entity_poly.type
_entity_poly.pdbx_seq_one_letter_code
_entity_poly.pdbx_strand_id
1 'polypeptide(L)'
;MKLQRYEGIRTIVGKTAGIEQAELTITNTDNREQKLQQNAIAQANGTEGIEPVADYEFQNDLSSSIAGAPDLVDLGNNSFNSEIIDGESATVFEFAEQTGLQLSTTDLISNDEYSISMLFELNNVNGFNKIFDFQDRTADSGLYNDPDGNLDFFNIASGNDGFEANKFVQVS
;
A
#
# COMPACT_ATOMS: atom_id res chain seq x y z
N MET A 1 -13.12 -15.83 -27.13
CA MET A 1 -12.16 -16.42 -26.17
C MET A 1 -12.47 -15.81 -24.82
N LYS A 2 -12.79 -16.62 -23.80
CA LYS A 2 -13.28 -16.14 -22.50
C LYS A 2 -12.12 -15.50 -21.72
N LEU A 3 -12.28 -14.24 -21.32
CA LEU A 3 -11.37 -13.48 -20.46
C LEU A 3 -12.05 -13.34 -19.10
N GLN A 4 -11.34 -13.64 -18.01
CA GLN A 4 -11.79 -13.45 -16.63
C GLN A 4 -10.66 -12.78 -15.86
N ARG A 5 -10.88 -11.52 -15.44
CA ARG A 5 -10.03 -10.70 -14.57
C ARG A 5 -10.17 -11.07 -13.12
N TYR A 6 -9.06 -11.04 -12.38
CA TYR A 6 -8.91 -11.34 -10.96
C TYR A 6 -7.63 -10.66 -10.45
N GLU A 7 -7.69 -9.93 -9.32
CA GLU A 7 -6.56 -9.31 -8.63
C GLU A 7 -6.63 -9.67 -7.14
N GLY A 8 -5.54 -9.81 -6.41
CA GLY A 8 -5.52 -9.66 -4.94
C GLY A 8 -4.84 -8.34 -4.61
N ILE A 9 -5.16 -7.64 -3.51
CA ILE A 9 -4.39 -6.45 -3.08
C ILE A 9 -3.93 -6.69 -1.62
N ARG A 10 -2.87 -6.09 -1.11
CA ARG A 10 -2.62 -5.95 0.35
C ARG A 10 -2.09 -4.56 0.59
N THR A 11 -2.91 -3.64 1.07
CA THR A 11 -2.58 -2.20 1.11
C THR A 11 -2.04 -1.80 2.48
N ILE A 12 -0.84 -1.22 2.53
CA ILE A 12 -0.23 -0.57 3.70
C ILE A 12 -0.12 0.93 3.37
N VAL A 13 -0.78 1.81 4.14
CA VAL A 13 -0.70 3.28 3.93
C VAL A 13 0.12 3.94 5.03
N GLY A 14 1.19 4.65 4.69
CA GLY A 14 2.10 5.31 5.63
C GLY A 14 2.11 6.84 5.55
N LYS A 15 2.44 7.53 6.67
CA LYS A 15 2.65 8.99 6.75
C LYS A 15 4.14 9.34 6.90
N THR A 16 4.68 10.21 6.05
CA THR A 16 6.05 10.77 6.21
C THR A 16 5.99 12.04 7.06
N ALA A 17 6.99 12.27 7.91
CA ALA A 17 7.19 13.54 8.62
C ALA A 17 8.54 14.15 8.20
N GLY A 18 8.50 15.42 7.79
CA GLY A 18 9.64 16.19 7.29
C GLY A 18 10.79 16.39 8.29
N ILE A 19 11.99 16.49 7.73
CA ILE A 19 13.28 16.56 8.42
C ILE A 19 13.60 18.03 8.76
N GLU A 20 13.69 18.41 10.04
CA GLU A 20 14.44 19.60 10.47
C GLU A 20 15.59 19.23 11.41
N GLN A 21 16.74 19.83 11.14
CA GLN A 21 18.06 19.51 11.66
C GLN A 21 18.18 19.65 13.19
N ALA A 22 18.89 18.71 13.84
CA ALA A 22 19.48 18.93 15.16
C ALA A 22 20.94 18.47 15.17
N GLU A 23 21.87 19.42 15.05
CA GLU A 23 23.28 19.20 15.37
C GLU A 23 23.45 18.98 16.89
N LEU A 24 24.04 17.84 17.27
CA LEU A 24 24.23 17.43 18.65
C LEU A 24 25.68 17.72 19.11
N THR A 25 25.88 18.70 20.00
CA THR A 25 27.15 18.88 20.73
C THR A 25 27.08 18.21 22.10
N ILE A 26 27.92 17.20 22.37
CA ILE A 26 28.04 16.57 23.71
C ILE A 26 29.49 16.67 24.20
N THR A 27 29.69 17.28 25.37
CA THR A 27 30.85 16.98 26.24
C THR A 27 30.38 16.11 27.40
N ASN A 28 31.16 15.07 27.66
CA ASN A 28 30.78 13.84 28.36
C ASN A 28 31.49 13.76 29.71
N THR A 29 30.79 13.36 30.77
CA THR A 29 31.38 12.38 31.71
C THR A 29 30.29 11.64 32.49
N ASP A 30 30.22 10.32 32.27
CA ASP A 30 29.54 9.30 33.08
C ASP A 30 28.01 9.11 32.94
N ASN A 31 27.59 8.70 31.75
CA ASN A 31 26.21 8.31 31.44
C ASN A 31 26.05 6.85 30.96
N ARG A 32 26.69 5.84 31.58
CA ARG A 32 26.47 4.44 31.14
C ARG A 32 25.10 3.91 31.55
N GLU A 33 24.60 4.23 32.74
CA GLU A 33 23.22 3.89 33.15
C GLU A 33 22.18 4.82 32.51
N GLN A 34 22.50 6.10 32.32
CA GLN A 34 21.66 6.99 31.53
C GLN A 34 21.60 6.58 30.05
N LYS A 35 22.67 6.05 29.43
CA LYS A 35 22.61 5.49 28.06
C LYS A 35 21.72 4.26 27.96
N LEU A 36 21.70 3.39 28.97
CA LEU A 36 20.82 2.22 28.96
C LEU A 36 19.35 2.63 29.16
N GLN A 37 19.08 3.63 30.00
CA GLN A 37 17.73 4.17 30.15
C GLN A 37 17.30 5.02 28.95
N GLN A 38 18.19 5.79 28.33
CA GLN A 38 17.90 6.56 27.12
C GLN A 38 17.70 5.65 25.90
N ASN A 39 18.46 4.55 25.79
CA ASN A 39 18.22 3.53 24.76
C ASN A 39 16.96 2.72 25.03
N ALA A 40 16.60 2.49 26.29
CA ALA A 40 15.31 1.88 26.64
C ALA A 40 14.15 2.85 26.38
N ILE A 41 14.34 4.16 26.56
CA ILE A 41 13.36 5.19 26.20
C ILE A 41 13.29 5.38 24.67
N ALA A 42 14.39 5.22 23.94
CA ALA A 42 14.40 5.20 22.46
C ALA A 42 13.91 3.85 21.88
N GLN A 43 13.84 2.78 22.67
CA GLN A 43 13.15 1.53 22.31
C GLN A 43 11.69 1.51 22.79
N ALA A 44 11.34 2.34 23.78
CA ALA A 44 9.96 2.55 24.25
C ALA A 44 9.25 3.70 23.49
N ASN A 45 10.00 4.58 22.85
CA ASN A 45 9.51 5.57 21.90
C ASN A 45 9.84 5.05 20.51
N GLY A 46 8.82 4.46 19.88
CA GLY A 46 8.70 4.15 18.46
C GLY A 46 9.99 4.09 17.67
N THR A 47 10.22 2.95 17.02
CA THR A 47 10.70 3.02 15.65
C THR A 47 9.84 4.06 14.94
N GLU A 48 10.25 5.31 14.79
CA GLU A 48 9.64 6.22 13.81
C GLU A 48 10.10 5.77 12.42
N GLY A 49 9.84 4.49 12.13
CA GLY A 49 9.43 4.09 10.81
C GLY A 49 8.04 4.66 10.63
N ILE A 50 7.71 4.94 9.38
CA ILE A 50 6.37 5.33 9.00
C ILE A 50 5.39 4.25 9.50
N GLU A 51 4.67 4.52 10.59
CA GLU A 51 3.64 3.61 11.10
C GLU A 51 2.45 3.68 10.14
N PRO A 52 1.97 2.53 9.63
CA PRO A 52 0.82 2.55 8.79
C PRO A 52 -0.42 3.06 9.54
N VAL A 53 -1.28 3.80 8.86
CA VAL A 53 -2.56 4.28 9.41
C VAL A 53 -3.74 3.39 8.99
N ALA A 54 -3.52 2.51 8.02
CA ALA A 54 -4.44 1.45 7.60
C ALA A 54 -3.65 0.26 7.04
N ASP A 55 -4.15 -0.96 7.28
CA ASP A 55 -3.59 -2.21 6.74
C ASP A 55 -4.72 -3.22 6.49
N TYR A 56 -4.92 -3.56 5.22
CA TYR A 56 -6.00 -4.44 4.78
C TYR A 56 -5.43 -5.78 4.32
N GLU A 57 -5.61 -6.81 5.16
CA GLU A 57 -5.04 -8.15 4.96
C GLU A 57 -5.99 -9.14 4.26
N PHE A 58 -7.24 -8.73 4.00
CA PHE A 58 -8.27 -9.51 3.31
C PHE A 58 -8.55 -10.90 3.89
N GLN A 59 -8.58 -11.01 5.21
CA GLN A 59 -8.88 -12.25 5.94
C GLN A 59 -10.38 -12.58 5.99
N ASN A 60 -11.03 -12.62 4.82
CA ASN A 60 -12.48 -12.74 4.62
C ASN A 60 -13.31 -11.53 5.09
N ASP A 61 -12.68 -10.37 5.24
CA ASP A 61 -13.35 -9.10 5.44
C ASP A 61 -12.58 -7.95 4.77
N LEU A 62 -13.23 -6.79 4.72
CA LEU A 62 -12.72 -5.55 4.14
C LEU A 62 -12.29 -4.55 5.21
N SER A 63 -12.08 -5.01 6.44
CA SER A 63 -11.69 -4.18 7.57
C SER A 63 -10.17 -4.04 7.66
N SER A 64 -9.72 -2.92 8.22
CA SER A 64 -8.30 -2.70 8.51
C SER A 64 -7.92 -3.40 9.81
N SER A 65 -6.72 -4.00 9.86
CA SER A 65 -6.10 -4.51 11.08
C SER A 65 -5.71 -3.37 12.05
N ILE A 66 -5.58 -2.15 11.52
CA ILE A 66 -5.27 -0.93 12.26
C ILE A 66 -6.56 -0.22 12.65
N ALA A 67 -6.74 -0.03 13.96
CA ALA A 67 -7.92 0.60 14.54
C ALA A 67 -8.08 2.06 14.09
N GLY A 68 -9.30 2.44 13.72
CA GLY A 68 -9.66 3.81 13.33
C GLY A 68 -9.67 4.05 11.83
N ALA A 69 -9.06 3.17 11.03
CA ALA A 69 -9.24 3.17 9.58
C ALA A 69 -10.65 2.68 9.22
N PRO A 70 -11.31 3.30 8.23
CA PRO A 70 -12.61 2.84 7.76
C PRO A 70 -12.48 1.52 6.99
N ASP A 71 -13.56 0.74 6.97
CA ASP A 71 -13.66 -0.43 6.10
C ASP A 71 -13.63 -0.01 4.63
N LEU A 72 -13.06 -0.86 3.77
CA LEU A 72 -13.14 -0.69 2.33
C LEU A 72 -14.55 -0.97 1.84
N VAL A 73 -15.00 -0.22 0.83
CA VAL A 73 -16.29 -0.42 0.18
C VAL A 73 -16.07 -1.19 -1.13
N ASP A 74 -16.72 -2.34 -1.25
CA ASP A 74 -16.79 -3.10 -2.51
C ASP A 74 -17.68 -2.39 -3.52
N LEU A 75 -17.11 -2.06 -4.69
CA LEU A 75 -17.82 -1.39 -5.78
C LEU A 75 -18.38 -2.36 -6.83
N GLY A 76 -18.35 -3.67 -6.58
CA GLY A 76 -18.85 -4.64 -7.56
C GLY A 76 -19.19 -6.01 -6.99
N ASN A 77 -19.05 -7.03 -7.84
CA ASN A 77 -19.28 -8.43 -7.47
C ASN A 77 -17.92 -9.13 -7.31
N ASN A 78 -17.14 -8.65 -6.35
CA ASN A 78 -15.83 -9.19 -6.00
C ASN A 78 -15.99 -10.31 -4.97
N SER A 79 -14.94 -11.09 -4.75
CA SER A 79 -14.99 -12.23 -3.83
C SER A 79 -13.68 -12.49 -3.13
N PHE A 80 -13.74 -13.09 -1.93
CA PHE A 80 -12.56 -13.67 -1.32
C PHE A 80 -12.24 -15.03 -1.92
N ASN A 81 -10.97 -15.28 -2.22
CA ASN A 81 -10.47 -16.55 -2.73
C ASN A 81 -9.16 -16.93 -2.01
N SER A 82 -8.72 -18.19 -2.17
CA SER A 82 -7.48 -18.68 -1.61
C SER A 82 -6.44 -18.83 -2.71
N GLU A 83 -5.29 -18.18 -2.53
CA GLU A 83 -4.14 -18.26 -3.43
C GLU A 83 -2.88 -18.72 -2.71
N ILE A 84 -1.86 -19.11 -3.49
CA ILE A 84 -0.52 -19.40 -2.97
C ILE A 84 0.40 -18.23 -3.27
N ILE A 85 0.88 -17.57 -2.22
CA ILE A 85 1.81 -16.44 -2.29
C ILE A 85 3.10 -16.86 -1.60
N ASP A 86 4.23 -16.84 -2.32
CA ASP A 86 5.54 -17.25 -1.81
C ASP A 86 5.58 -18.65 -1.16
N GLY A 87 4.70 -19.55 -1.63
CA GLY A 87 4.59 -20.93 -1.14
C GLY A 87 3.64 -21.11 0.04
N GLU A 88 3.04 -20.04 0.55
CA GLU A 88 2.07 -20.07 1.65
C GLU A 88 0.66 -19.76 1.15
N SER A 89 -0.35 -20.39 1.77
CA SER A 89 -1.75 -20.11 1.44
C SER A 89 -2.19 -18.79 2.07
N ALA A 90 -2.74 -17.89 1.27
CA ALA A 90 -3.26 -16.60 1.69
C ALA A 90 -4.69 -16.39 1.15
N THR A 91 -5.53 -15.70 1.92
CA THR A 91 -6.79 -15.18 1.40
C THR A 91 -6.53 -13.90 0.63
N VAL A 92 -7.07 -13.81 -0.58
CA VAL A 92 -6.98 -12.65 -1.46
C VAL A 92 -8.38 -12.13 -1.79
N PHE A 93 -8.48 -10.85 -2.13
CA PHE A 93 -9.74 -10.25 -2.57
C PHE A 93 -9.76 -10.06 -4.08
N GLU A 94 -10.44 -10.99 -4.75
CA GLU A 94 -10.54 -11.20 -6.20
C GLU A 94 -11.53 -10.23 -6.87
N PHE A 95 -11.04 -9.40 -7.79
CA PHE A 95 -11.84 -8.40 -8.50
C PHE A 95 -12.49 -8.96 -9.77
N ALA A 96 -13.80 -8.76 -9.92
CA ALA A 96 -14.47 -8.95 -11.20
C ALA A 96 -14.11 -7.83 -12.21
N GLU A 97 -14.44 -8.03 -13.49
CA GLU A 97 -14.19 -7.00 -14.49
C GLU A 97 -14.93 -5.70 -14.19
N GLN A 98 -14.24 -4.57 -14.32
CA GLN A 98 -14.80 -3.21 -14.19
C GLN A 98 -15.34 -2.89 -12.79
N THR A 99 -14.81 -3.54 -11.76
CA THR A 99 -15.10 -3.26 -10.34
C THR A 99 -13.91 -2.61 -9.66
N GLY A 100 -13.99 -2.43 -8.34
CA GLY A 100 -12.90 -1.89 -7.53
C GLY A 100 -13.24 -1.91 -6.05
N LEU A 101 -12.31 -1.38 -5.26
CA LEU A 101 -12.50 -1.05 -3.85
C LEU A 101 -12.39 0.46 -3.68
N GLN A 102 -13.18 1.01 -2.76
CA GLN A 102 -13.10 2.41 -2.37
C GLN A 102 -12.65 2.52 -0.92
N LEU A 103 -11.65 3.37 -0.69
CA LEU A 103 -11.21 3.81 0.62
C LEU A 103 -11.62 5.26 0.84
N SER A 104 -12.33 5.55 1.92
CA SER A 104 -12.47 6.94 2.37
C SER A 104 -11.20 7.35 3.12
N THR A 105 -10.51 8.36 2.61
CA THR A 105 -9.30 8.90 3.23
C THR A 105 -9.57 10.07 4.16
N THR A 106 -10.84 10.49 4.31
CA THR A 106 -11.26 11.56 5.21
C THR A 106 -10.75 11.29 6.62
N ASP A 107 -10.00 12.23 7.19
CA ASP A 107 -9.37 12.14 8.51
C ASP A 107 -8.35 10.99 8.69
N LEU A 108 -8.07 10.19 7.66
CA LEU A 108 -7.12 9.07 7.69
C LEU A 108 -5.70 9.53 7.31
N ILE A 109 -5.57 10.26 6.20
CA ILE A 109 -4.30 10.77 5.68
C ILE A 109 -4.42 12.23 5.26
N SER A 110 -3.29 12.95 5.30
CA SER A 110 -3.17 14.27 4.65
C SER A 110 -3.06 14.11 3.14
N ASN A 111 -3.61 15.07 2.39
CA ASN A 111 -3.57 15.04 0.91
C ASN A 111 -2.17 15.21 0.32
N ASP A 112 -1.21 15.74 1.09
CA ASP A 112 0.07 16.21 0.55
C ASP A 112 1.21 15.20 0.72
N GLU A 113 1.09 14.26 1.66
CA GLU A 113 2.17 13.35 1.99
C GLU A 113 1.64 12.03 2.56
N TYR A 114 1.85 10.97 1.79
CA TYR A 114 1.51 9.59 2.15
C TYR A 114 2.36 8.62 1.32
N SER A 115 2.40 7.37 1.76
CA SER A 115 2.94 6.23 1.01
C SER A 115 1.88 5.15 0.92
N ILE A 116 1.87 4.38 -0.16
CA ILE A 116 0.96 3.25 -0.36
C ILE A 116 1.82 2.07 -0.80
N SER A 117 1.79 0.98 -0.05
CA SER A 117 2.38 -0.30 -0.45
C SER A 117 1.27 -1.30 -0.75
N MET A 118 1.33 -1.99 -1.89
CA MET A 118 0.34 -2.98 -2.34
C MET A 118 1.02 -4.26 -2.81
N LEU A 119 0.51 -5.42 -2.40
CA LEU A 119 0.82 -6.70 -3.03
C LEU A 119 -0.35 -7.12 -3.92
N PHE A 120 -0.15 -7.23 -5.23
CA PHE A 120 -1.20 -7.61 -6.16
C PHE A 120 -0.75 -8.47 -7.32
N GLU A 121 -1.71 -9.05 -8.03
CA GLU A 121 -1.49 -9.82 -9.26
C GLU A 121 -2.43 -9.31 -10.34
N LEU A 122 -1.89 -9.00 -11.52
CA LEU A 122 -2.69 -8.73 -12.72
C LEU A 122 -2.80 -10.01 -13.54
N ASN A 123 -4.01 -10.47 -13.83
CA ASN A 123 -4.21 -11.61 -14.73
C ASN A 123 -3.87 -11.27 -16.21
N ASN A 124 -3.84 -9.97 -16.55
CA ASN A 124 -3.53 -9.43 -17.86
C ASN A 124 -2.87 -8.05 -17.74
N VAL A 125 -1.65 -7.94 -18.25
CA VAL A 125 -0.88 -6.68 -18.31
C VAL A 125 -0.97 -5.99 -19.67
N ASN A 126 -1.77 -6.51 -20.62
CA ASN A 126 -1.96 -5.86 -21.91
C ASN A 126 -2.92 -4.67 -21.78
N GLY A 127 -2.43 -3.47 -22.10
CA GLY A 127 -3.19 -2.22 -22.08
C GLY A 127 -3.01 -1.44 -20.79
N PHE A 128 -3.78 -0.35 -20.64
CA PHE A 128 -3.76 0.48 -19.44
C PHE A 128 -4.80 -0.03 -18.44
N ASN A 129 -4.38 -0.74 -17.39
CA ASN A 129 -5.26 -1.09 -16.26
C ASN A 129 -4.94 -0.18 -15.09
N LYS A 130 -5.98 0.49 -14.56
CA LYS A 130 -5.83 1.38 -13.41
C LYS A 130 -5.69 0.54 -12.15
N ILE A 131 -4.55 0.69 -11.48
CA ILE A 131 -4.23 0.03 -10.21
C ILE A 131 -4.71 0.90 -9.04
N PHE A 132 -4.55 2.23 -9.14
CA PHE A 132 -4.97 3.16 -8.09
C PHE A 132 -5.57 4.44 -8.66
N ASP A 133 -6.70 4.87 -8.10
CA ASP A 133 -7.42 6.09 -8.46
C ASP A 133 -7.48 7.06 -7.27
N PHE A 134 -7.13 8.32 -7.49
CA PHE A 134 -7.12 9.35 -6.44
C PHE A 134 -8.29 10.34 -6.53
N GLN A 135 -9.16 10.20 -7.53
CA GLN A 135 -10.14 11.23 -7.90
C GLN A 135 -11.54 10.66 -8.15
N ASP A 136 -11.87 9.51 -7.57
CA ASP A 136 -13.15 8.82 -7.76
C ASP A 136 -13.54 8.69 -9.24
N ARG A 137 -12.54 8.40 -10.09
CA ARG A 137 -12.67 8.27 -11.55
C ARG A 137 -13.16 9.52 -12.28
N THR A 138 -13.15 10.69 -11.63
CA THR A 138 -13.51 11.97 -12.26
C THR A 138 -12.40 12.54 -13.15
N ALA A 139 -11.18 12.00 -13.02
CA ALA A 139 -10.03 12.33 -13.86
C ALA A 139 -9.28 11.05 -14.28
N ASP A 140 -8.51 11.16 -15.36
CA ASP A 140 -7.72 10.04 -15.89
C ASP A 140 -6.37 9.87 -15.18
N SER A 141 -6.01 10.79 -14.28
CA SER A 141 -4.81 10.65 -13.45
C SER A 141 -4.94 9.47 -12.50
N GLY A 142 -3.90 8.67 -12.39
CA GLY A 142 -3.84 7.53 -11.49
C GLY A 142 -2.58 6.72 -11.73
N LEU A 143 -2.46 5.63 -10.98
CA LEU A 143 -1.43 4.63 -11.19
C LEU A 143 -1.98 3.53 -12.10
N TYR A 144 -1.23 3.19 -13.13
CA TYR A 144 -1.58 2.16 -14.11
C TYR A 144 -0.43 1.16 -14.28
N ASN A 145 -0.72 0.02 -14.89
CA ASN A 145 0.26 -0.61 -15.77
C ASN A 145 0.11 -0.03 -17.19
N ASP A 146 1.20 0.09 -17.94
CA ASP A 146 1.18 0.41 -19.37
C ASP A 146 1.05 -0.88 -20.24
N PRO A 147 0.93 -0.77 -21.58
CA PRO A 147 0.85 -1.93 -22.46
C PRO A 147 2.09 -2.84 -22.48
N ASP A 148 3.23 -2.35 -22.00
CA ASP A 148 4.48 -3.13 -21.84
C ASP A 148 4.58 -3.73 -20.42
N GLY A 149 3.58 -3.50 -19.57
CA GLY A 149 3.47 -3.99 -18.20
C GLY A 149 4.14 -3.10 -17.15
N ASN A 150 4.74 -1.97 -17.52
CA ASN A 150 5.43 -1.06 -16.59
C ASN A 150 4.44 -0.27 -15.74
N LEU A 151 4.84 0.10 -14.53
CA LEU A 151 4.10 1.11 -13.76
C LEU A 151 4.13 2.45 -14.50
N ASP A 152 2.96 3.04 -14.70
CA ASP A 152 2.80 4.36 -15.29
C ASP A 152 1.90 5.22 -14.41
N PHE A 153 2.47 6.32 -13.91
CA PHE A 153 1.70 7.41 -13.36
C PHE A 153 1.43 8.39 -14.49
N PHE A 154 0.24 8.25 -15.09
CA PHE A 154 -0.12 8.93 -16.34
C PHE A 154 0.25 10.42 -16.32
N ASN A 155 1.01 10.86 -17.33
CA ASN A 155 1.54 12.21 -17.50
C ASN A 155 2.49 12.73 -16.41
N ILE A 156 2.97 11.89 -15.49
CA ILE A 156 3.91 12.28 -14.43
C ILE A 156 5.22 11.49 -14.51
N ALA A 157 5.15 10.15 -14.49
CA ALA A 157 6.33 9.29 -14.46
C ALA A 157 5.99 7.88 -14.96
N SER A 158 6.97 7.22 -15.59
CA SER A 158 6.84 5.83 -16.03
C SER A 158 8.07 5.04 -15.55
N GLY A 159 7.84 3.81 -15.09
CA GLY A 159 8.86 2.85 -14.72
C GLY A 159 9.36 2.05 -15.94
N ASN A 160 10.38 1.22 -15.70
CA ASN A 160 10.93 0.30 -16.71
C ASN A 160 10.94 -1.17 -16.24
N ASP A 161 10.43 -1.43 -15.04
CA ASP A 161 10.33 -2.77 -14.46
C ASP A 161 8.88 -3.22 -14.55
N GLY A 162 8.55 -3.87 -15.67
CA GLY A 162 7.22 -4.36 -15.96
C GLY A 162 6.80 -5.56 -15.11
N PHE A 163 5.50 -5.65 -14.86
CA PHE A 163 4.89 -6.82 -14.25
C PHE A 163 4.64 -7.91 -15.28
N GLU A 164 4.78 -9.16 -14.84
CA GLU A 164 4.28 -10.29 -15.60
C GLU A 164 2.86 -10.60 -15.20
N ALA A 165 2.04 -10.99 -16.17
CA ALA A 165 0.69 -11.47 -15.88
C ALA A 165 0.73 -12.76 -15.05
N ASN A 166 -0.23 -12.91 -14.15
CA ASN A 166 -0.40 -14.04 -13.24
C ASN A 166 0.78 -14.25 -12.28
N LYS A 167 1.36 -13.13 -11.81
CA LYS A 167 2.36 -13.13 -10.76
C LYS A 167 2.05 -12.04 -9.74
N PHE A 168 2.11 -12.40 -8.46
CA PHE A 168 2.09 -11.43 -7.38
C PHE A 168 3.33 -10.53 -7.42
N VAL A 169 3.11 -9.24 -7.25
CA VAL A 169 4.12 -8.20 -7.18
C VAL A 169 3.81 -7.20 -6.07
N GLN A 170 4.85 -6.78 -5.36
CA GLN A 170 4.75 -5.71 -4.38
C GLN A 170 5.22 -4.38 -4.98
N VAL A 171 4.45 -3.32 -4.73
CA VAL A 171 4.73 -1.94 -5.12
C VAL A 171 4.65 -1.05 -3.87
N SER A 172 5.53 -0.06 -3.72
CA SER A 172 5.57 0.88 -2.59
C SER A 172 6.11 2.25 -2.98
#